data_AF-A0A1H8E4A7-F1
#
_entry.id   AF-A0A1H8E4A7-F1
#
_cell.length_a   1.000
_cell.length_b   1.000
_cell.length_c   1.000
_cell.angle_alpha   90.00
_cell.angle_beta   90.00
_cell.angle_gamma   90.00
#
_symmetry.space_group_name_H-M   'P 1'
#
loop_
_entity.id
_entity.type
_entity.pdbx_description
1 polymer ?
#
loop_
_entity_poly.entity_id
_entity_poly.type
_entity_poly.pdbx_seq_one_letter_code
_entity_poly.pdbx_strand_id
1 'polypeptide(L)'
;MEMYQILLWIVFPYTVVAIVGMGLIWQLDIPSGVSASSVSERFLTGSLKWLLILCTVTGLVIIHIYKEFSQVALWFLSLIQLQPDMGLIKNISILSQIHLVIVFLFLLALAFSNKINYVLKPHLYIRNLYTKLPLVKRHL
;
A
#
# COMPACT_ATOMS: atom_id res chain seq x y z
N MET A 1 3.72 -20.71 19.87
CA MET A 1 3.58 -19.97 18.60
C MET A 1 4.91 -19.98 17.90
N GLU A 2 4.93 -20.19 16.59
CA GLU A 2 6.17 -20.15 15.84
C GLU A 2 6.63 -18.69 15.67
N MET A 3 7.90 -18.42 15.96
CA MET A 3 8.47 -17.07 16.00
C MET A 3 8.24 -16.28 14.69
N TYR A 4 8.24 -16.96 13.54
CA TYR A 4 7.98 -16.34 12.25
C TYR A 4 6.56 -15.75 12.15
N GLN A 5 5.55 -16.35 12.79
CA GLN A 5 4.17 -15.87 12.71
C GLN A 5 4.02 -14.53 13.45
N ILE A 6 4.69 -14.40 14.60
CA ILE A 6 4.72 -13.15 15.37
C ILE A 6 5.42 -12.06 14.55
N LEU A 7 6.58 -12.38 13.95
CA LEU A 7 7.30 -11.41 13.14
C LEU A 7 6.47 -10.94 11.93
N LEU A 8 5.84 -11.87 11.22
CA LEU A 8 5.13 -11.57 9.98
C LEU A 8 3.77 -10.88 10.21
N TRP A 9 3.02 -11.28 11.25
CA TRP A 9 1.63 -10.85 11.42
C TRP A 9 1.43 -9.84 12.56
N ILE A 10 2.45 -9.61 13.38
CA ILE A 10 2.40 -8.60 14.43
C ILE A 10 3.44 -7.53 14.13
N VAL A 11 4.73 -7.89 14.13
CA VAL A 11 5.82 -6.91 14.04
C VAL A 11 5.84 -6.20 12.68
N PHE A 12 5.70 -6.95 11.59
CA PHE A 12 5.79 -6.39 10.23
C PHE A 12 4.69 -5.35 9.93
N PRO A 13 3.39 -5.60 10.18
CA PRO A 13 2.34 -4.58 10.02
C PRO A 13 2.63 -3.28 10.78
N TYR A 14 3.02 -3.37 12.06
CA TYR A 14 3.34 -2.17 12.85
C TYR A 14 4.57 -1.43 12.33
N THR A 15 5.59 -2.16 11.88
CA THR A 15 6.80 -1.57 11.29
C THR A 15 6.46 -0.81 10.01
N VAL A 16 5.61 -1.38 9.16
CA VAL A 16 5.15 -0.73 7.92
C VAL A 16 4.38 0.55 8.22
N VAL A 17 3.45 0.52 9.19
CA VAL A 17 2.71 1.71 9.62
C VAL A 17 3.65 2.80 10.13
N ALA A 18 4.65 2.45 10.95
CA ALA A 18 5.64 3.39 11.45
C ALA A 18 6.45 4.04 10.31
N ILE A 19 6.92 3.23 9.36
CA ILE A 19 7.70 3.74 8.20
C ILE A 19 6.83 4.63 7.31
N VAL A 20 5.58 4.24 7.04
CA VAL A 20 4.63 5.07 6.27
C VAL A 20 4.38 6.40 6.99
N GLY A 21 4.14 6.37 8.31
CA GLY A 21 3.97 7.57 9.12
C GLY A 21 5.18 8.51 9.02
N MET A 22 6.40 7.96 9.15
CA MET A 22 7.62 8.75 9.01
C MET A 22 7.81 9.30 7.58
N GLY A 23 7.54 8.48 6.56
CA GLY A 23 7.59 8.89 5.16
C GLY A 23 6.60 10.02 4.83
N LEU A 24 5.43 10.01 5.47
CA LEU A 24 4.45 11.10 5.36
C LEU A 24 4.97 12.39 5.98
N ILE A 25 5.56 12.31 7.19
CA ILE A 25 6.13 13.47 7.90
C ILE A 25 7.25 14.08 7.06
N TRP A 26 8.20 13.26 6.59
CA TRP A 26 9.37 13.76 5.85
C TRP A 26 9.02 14.46 4.53
N GLN A 27 7.94 14.06 3.86
CA GLN A 27 7.55 14.70 2.60
C GLN A 27 6.86 16.06 2.78
N LEU A 28 6.41 16.40 3.98
CA LEU A 28 5.90 17.75 4.26
C LEU A 28 7.04 18.79 4.26
N ASP A 29 8.26 18.36 4.57
CA ASP A 29 9.43 19.24 4.71
C ASP A 29 10.22 19.41 3.40
N ILE A 30 9.96 18.62 2.35
CA ILE A 30 10.70 18.73 1.09
C ILE A 30 10.09 19.85 0.24
N PRO A 31 10.83 20.94 -0.06
CA PRO A 31 10.34 22.00 -0.93
C PRO A 31 10.07 21.43 -2.33
N SER A 32 8.86 21.70 -2.83
CA SER A 32 8.37 21.29 -4.13
C SER A 32 9.22 21.90 -5.25
N GLY A 33 10.29 21.20 -5.67
CA GLY A 33 11.15 21.71 -6.75
C GLY A 33 12.44 20.93 -7.01
N VAL A 34 12.90 20.08 -6.09
CA VAL A 34 14.16 19.33 -6.29
C VAL A 34 13.86 17.96 -6.92
N SER A 35 13.62 17.94 -8.24
CA SER A 35 13.51 16.70 -9.00
C SER A 35 14.88 16.28 -9.54
N ALA A 36 15.69 15.63 -8.71
CA ALA A 36 16.80 14.83 -9.21
C ALA A 36 16.21 13.48 -9.70
N SER A 37 15.69 13.46 -10.93
CA SER A 37 15.12 12.25 -11.52
C SER A 37 16.21 11.19 -11.69
N SER A 38 16.28 10.25 -10.74
CA SER A 38 17.26 9.17 -10.76
C SER A 38 16.64 7.88 -11.32
N VAL A 39 17.49 6.97 -11.82
CA VAL A 39 17.08 5.63 -12.27
C VAL A 39 16.31 4.88 -11.17
N SER A 40 16.65 5.14 -9.90
CA SER A 40 15.98 4.56 -8.73
C SER A 40 14.51 4.97 -8.63
N GLU A 41 14.17 6.23 -8.94
CA GLU A 41 12.78 6.70 -8.92
C GLU A 41 11.92 6.00 -9.99
N ARG A 42 12.50 5.73 -11.16
CA ARG A 42 11.81 5.00 -12.24
C ARG A 42 11.56 3.54 -11.86
N PHE A 43 12.52 2.90 -11.19
CA PHE A 43 12.35 1.53 -10.68
C PHE A 43 11.27 1.47 -9.59
N LEU A 44 11.32 2.39 -8.63
CA LEU A 44 10.39 2.44 -7.50
C LEU A 44 8.96 2.75 -7.94
N THR A 45 8.77 3.69 -8.87
CA THR A 45 7.46 3.97 -9.46
C THR A 45 6.94 2.82 -10.35
N GLY A 46 7.83 2.10 -11.02
CA GLY A 46 7.48 0.88 -11.76
C GLY A 46 6.99 -0.23 -10.82
N SER A 47 7.74 -0.51 -9.76
CA SER A 47 7.38 -1.50 -8.74
C SER A 47 6.03 -1.18 -8.08
N LEU A 48 5.80 0.10 -7.74
CA LEU A 48 4.52 0.55 -7.17
C LEU A 48 3.33 0.28 -8.06
N LYS A 49 3.45 0.52 -9.38
CA LYS A 49 2.36 0.23 -10.33
C LYS A 49 2.05 -1.26 -10.38
N TRP A 50 3.09 -2.09 -10.42
CA TRP A 50 2.93 -3.54 -10.42
C TRP A 50 2.28 -4.05 -9.13
N LEU A 51 2.76 -3.57 -7.98
CA LEU A 51 2.19 -3.91 -6.66
C LEU A 51 0.72 -3.47 -6.56
N LEU A 52 0.37 -2.28 -7.05
CA LEU A 52 -1.01 -1.80 -7.07
C LEU A 52 -1.92 -2.69 -7.91
N ILE A 53 -1.47 -3.08 -9.11
CA ILE A 53 -2.23 -3.98 -9.99
C ILE A 53 -2.41 -5.34 -9.32
N LEU A 54 -1.34 -5.92 -8.78
CA LEU A 54 -1.39 -7.20 -8.07
C LEU A 54 -2.36 -7.15 -6.89
N CYS A 55 -2.28 -6.11 -6.07
CA CYS A 55 -3.18 -5.87 -4.95
C CYS A 55 -4.64 -5.79 -5.41
N THR A 56 -4.92 -5.05 -6.48
CA THR A 56 -6.27 -4.87 -7.01
C THR A 56 -6.84 -6.21 -7.52
N VAL A 57 -6.06 -6.95 -8.30
CA VAL A 57 -6.49 -8.26 -8.85
C VAL A 57 -6.74 -9.26 -7.74
N THR A 58 -5.80 -9.40 -6.81
CA THR A 58 -5.92 -10.35 -5.69
C THR A 58 -7.05 -9.97 -4.72
N GLY A 59 -7.25 -8.68 -4.46
CA GLY A 59 -8.37 -8.19 -3.63
C GLY A 59 -9.74 -8.51 -4.26
N LEU A 60 -9.90 -8.31 -5.57
CA LEU A 60 -11.13 -8.68 -6.29
C LEU A 60 -11.41 -10.19 -6.22
N VAL A 61 -10.37 -11.01 -6.39
CA VAL A 61 -10.48 -12.47 -6.26
C VAL A 61 -10.95 -12.88 -4.87
N ILE A 62 -10.41 -12.28 -3.81
CA ILE A 62 -10.79 -12.58 -2.42
C ILE A 62 -12.26 -12.23 -2.17
N ILE A 63 -12.71 -11.06 -2.62
CA ILE A 63 -14.09 -10.60 -2.44
C ILE A 63 -15.07 -11.51 -3.20
N HIS A 64 -14.73 -11.90 -4.43
CA HIS A 64 -15.66 -12.62 -5.30
C HIS A 64 -15.70 -14.13 -5.03
N ILE A 65 -14.53 -14.75 -4.82
CA ILE A 65 -14.39 -16.21 -4.72
C ILE A 65 -14.42 -16.66 -3.26
N TYR A 66 -13.57 -16.08 -2.41
CA TYR A 66 -13.29 -16.62 -1.08
C TYR A 66 -14.26 -16.10 -0.01
N LYS A 67 -14.84 -14.90 -0.19
CA LYS A 67 -15.73 -14.24 0.79
C LYS A 67 -15.12 -14.08 2.19
N GLU A 68 -13.79 -14.15 2.29
CA GLU A 68 -13.00 -14.05 3.54
C GLU A 68 -12.78 -12.60 3.99
N PHE A 69 -13.35 -11.63 3.27
CA PHE A 69 -13.18 -10.21 3.55
C PHE A 69 -13.50 -9.83 5.00
N SER A 70 -14.55 -10.42 5.59
CA SER A 70 -14.94 -10.16 6.97
C SER A 70 -13.88 -10.58 7.98
N GLN A 71 -13.26 -11.76 7.80
CA GLN A 71 -12.21 -12.25 8.69
C GLN A 71 -10.95 -11.40 8.58
N VAL A 72 -10.57 -11.02 7.36
CA VAL A 72 -9.43 -10.13 7.11
C VAL A 72 -9.69 -8.74 7.74
N ALA A 73 -10.90 -8.21 7.60
CA ALA A 73 -11.28 -6.92 8.19
C ALA A 73 -11.28 -6.97 9.72
N LEU A 74 -11.80 -8.04 10.32
CA LEU A 74 -11.78 -8.26 11.77
C LEU A 74 -10.36 -8.37 12.31
N TRP A 75 -9.49 -9.11 11.61
CA TRP A 75 -8.07 -9.18 11.97
C TRP A 75 -7.39 -7.81 11.89
N PHE A 76 -7.66 -7.04 10.83
CA PHE A 76 -7.12 -5.68 10.71
C PHE A 76 -7.60 -4.76 11.84
N LEU A 77 -8.86 -4.91 12.26
CA LEU A 77 -9.42 -4.16 13.38
C LEU A 77 -8.75 -4.56 14.71
N SER A 78 -8.46 -5.84 14.89
CA SER A 78 -7.70 -6.35 16.04
C SER A 78 -6.29 -5.75 16.13
N LEU A 79 -5.63 -5.52 14.99
CA LEU A 79 -4.34 -4.82 14.93
C LEU A 79 -4.45 -3.37 15.39
N ILE A 80 -5.50 -2.65 14.96
CA ILE A 80 -5.74 -1.26 15.38
C ILE A 80 -5.99 -1.18 16.88
N GLN A 81 -6.70 -2.17 17.43
CA GLN A 81 -6.95 -2.29 18.88
C GLN A 81 -5.72 -2.74 19.68
N LEU A 82 -4.56 -2.95 19.02
CA LEU A 82 -3.33 -3.45 19.64
C LEU A 82 -3.50 -4.84 20.30
N GLN A 83 -4.47 -5.62 19.84
CA GLN A 83 -4.76 -6.99 20.29
C GLN A 83 -4.80 -7.92 19.07
N PRO A 84 -3.65 -8.21 18.43
CA PRO A 84 -3.62 -9.02 17.21
C PRO A 84 -4.15 -10.43 17.44
N ASP A 85 -5.27 -10.76 16.79
CA ASP A 85 -5.86 -12.11 16.86
C ASP A 85 -5.25 -13.02 15.79
N MET A 86 -4.27 -13.81 16.20
CA MET A 86 -3.59 -14.78 15.34
C MET A 86 -4.49 -15.95 14.91
N GLY A 87 -5.61 -16.19 15.60
CA GLY A 87 -6.59 -17.20 15.23
C GLY A 87 -7.28 -16.85 13.92
N LEU A 88 -7.59 -15.57 13.69
CA LEU A 88 -8.24 -15.11 12.46
C LEU A 88 -7.35 -15.34 11.23
N ILE A 89 -6.04 -15.12 11.34
CA ILE A 89 -5.11 -15.32 10.21
C ILE A 89 -4.86 -16.80 9.89
N LYS A 90 -4.84 -17.68 10.90
CA LYS A 90 -4.60 -19.10 10.66
C LYS A 90 -5.72 -19.77 9.87
N ASN A 91 -6.92 -19.19 9.94
CA ASN A 91 -8.13 -19.75 9.34
C ASN A 91 -8.44 -19.20 7.95
N ILE A 92 -7.74 -18.16 7.49
CA ILE A 92 -7.92 -17.62 6.13
C ILE A 92 -7.05 -18.36 5.12
N SER A 93 -7.47 -18.33 3.85
CA SER A 93 -6.72 -18.92 2.75
C SER A 93 -5.31 -18.34 2.62
N ILE A 94 -4.41 -19.16 2.08
CA ILE A 94 -3.03 -18.76 1.75
C ILE A 94 -3.03 -17.59 0.77
N LEU A 95 -4.02 -17.51 -0.14
CA LEU A 95 -4.14 -16.40 -1.06
C LEU A 95 -4.41 -15.07 -0.33
N SER A 96 -5.30 -15.07 0.66
CA SER A 96 -5.57 -13.91 1.52
C SER A 96 -4.34 -13.51 2.33
N GLN A 97 -3.58 -14.47 2.84
CA GLN A 97 -2.31 -14.21 3.53
C GLN A 97 -1.28 -13.54 2.60
N ILE A 98 -1.10 -14.08 1.39
CA ILE A 98 -0.20 -13.50 0.39
C ILE A 98 -0.66 -12.09 0.00
N HIS A 99 -1.96 -11.88 -0.18
CA HIS A 99 -2.52 -10.57 -0.48
C HIS A 99 -2.18 -9.53 0.61
N LEU A 100 -2.31 -9.88 1.89
CA LEU A 100 -1.94 -9.00 2.98
C LEU A 100 -0.46 -8.61 2.95
N VAL A 101 0.44 -9.56 2.68
CA VAL A 101 1.87 -9.26 2.53
C VAL A 101 2.11 -8.31 1.35
N ILE A 102 1.44 -8.53 0.21
CA ILE A 102 1.53 -7.65 -0.96
C ILE A 102 1.04 -6.23 -0.62
N VAL A 103 -0.07 -6.10 0.12
CA VAL A 103 -0.59 -4.80 0.59
C VAL A 103 0.44 -4.07 1.45
N PHE A 104 1.05 -4.75 2.42
CA PHE A 104 2.06 -4.14 3.28
C PHE A 104 3.33 -3.76 2.51
N LEU A 105 3.78 -4.60 1.56
CA LEU A 105 4.90 -4.25 0.68
C LEU A 105 4.57 -3.05 -0.22
N PHE A 106 3.34 -2.96 -0.72
CA PHE A 106 2.86 -1.81 -1.47
C PHE A 106 2.93 -0.53 -0.62
N LEU A 107 2.40 -0.57 0.61
CA LEU A 107 2.45 0.57 1.53
C LEU A 107 3.88 0.97 1.87
N LEU A 108 4.76 0.00 2.10
CA LEU A 108 6.18 0.24 2.37
C LEU A 108 6.87 0.90 1.17
N ALA A 109 6.67 0.38 -0.03
CA ALA A 109 7.20 0.98 -1.26
C ALA A 109 6.63 2.40 -1.48
N LEU A 110 5.38 2.63 -1.09
CA LEU A 110 4.73 3.93 -1.21
C LEU A 110 5.37 4.96 -0.27
N ALA A 111 5.80 4.53 0.92
CA ALA A 111 6.49 5.38 1.89
C ALA A 111 7.76 6.04 1.32
N PHE A 112 8.50 5.28 0.50
CA PHE A 112 9.74 5.74 -0.14
C PHE A 112 9.53 6.43 -1.49
N SER A 113 8.28 6.66 -1.89
CA SER A 113 7.97 7.27 -3.18
C SER A 113 7.47 8.70 -3.03
N ASN A 114 7.81 9.57 -3.98
CA ASN A 114 7.22 10.90 -4.11
C ASN A 114 5.70 10.91 -4.34
N LYS A 115 5.07 9.73 -4.41
CA LYS A 115 3.62 9.54 -4.57
C LYS A 115 2.87 9.40 -3.26
N ILE A 116 3.54 9.29 -2.10
CA ILE A 116 2.87 9.18 -0.80
C ILE A 116 1.90 10.36 -0.54
N ASN A 117 2.21 11.55 -1.09
CA ASN A 117 1.38 12.75 -1.00
C ASN A 117 -0.03 12.57 -1.60
N TYR A 118 -0.21 11.62 -2.52
CA TYR A 118 -1.54 11.28 -3.05
C TYR A 118 -2.44 10.59 -2.02
N VAL A 119 -1.88 9.96 -0.99
CA VAL A 119 -2.66 9.38 0.12
C VAL A 119 -3.33 10.50 0.92
N LEU A 120 -2.60 11.58 1.22
CA LEU A 120 -3.14 12.72 1.98
C LEU A 120 -4.02 13.65 1.14
N LYS A 121 -3.68 13.83 -0.15
CA LYS A 121 -4.36 14.77 -1.03
C LYS A 121 -4.79 14.10 -2.33
N PRO A 122 -5.77 13.17 -2.30
CA PRO A 122 -6.20 12.42 -3.49
C PRO A 122 -6.75 13.34 -4.58
N HIS A 123 -7.35 14.48 -4.20
CA HIS A 123 -7.85 15.48 -5.14
C HIS A 123 -6.76 16.07 -6.06
N LEU A 124 -5.50 16.14 -5.61
CA LEU A 124 -4.38 16.62 -6.44
C LEU A 124 -4.05 15.63 -7.56
N TYR A 125 -4.20 14.32 -7.29
CA TYR A 125 -4.00 13.30 -8.31
C TYR A 125 -5.03 13.41 -9.42
N ILE A 126 -6.32 13.54 -9.05
CA ILE A 126 -7.43 13.71 -9.98
C ILE A 126 -7.24 14.98 -10.81
N ARG A 127 -6.92 16.12 -10.18
CA ARG A 127 -6.64 17.37 -10.89
C ARG A 127 -5.54 17.22 -11.94
N ASN A 128 -4.45 16.54 -11.61
CA ASN A 128 -3.33 16.30 -12.54
C ASN A 128 -3.67 15.37 -13.71
N LEU A 129 -4.62 14.45 -13.55
CA LEU A 129 -5.13 13.63 -14.65
C LEU A 129 -5.95 14.49 -15.62
N TYR A 130 -6.85 15.32 -15.09
CA TYR A 130 -7.69 16.21 -15.91
C TYR A 130 -6.90 17.26 -16.67
N THR A 131 -5.79 17.79 -16.12
CA THR A 131 -4.95 18.76 -16.83
C THR A 131 -4.10 18.16 -17.94
N LYS A 132 -3.79 16.86 -17.90
CA LYS A 132 -3.03 16.16 -18.96
C LYS A 132 -3.92 15.72 -20.13
N LEU A 133 -5.19 15.45 -19.90
CA LEU A 133 -6.16 15.02 -20.91
C LEU A 133 -6.34 16.02 -22.10
N PRO A 134 -6.41 17.34 -21.91
CA PRO A 134 -6.58 18.28 -23.03
C PRO A 134 -5.30 18.51 -23.85
N LEU A 135 -4.11 18.18 -23.34
CA LEU A 135 -2.84 18.39 -24.06
C LEU A 135 -2.55 17.27 -25.09
N VAL A 136 -3.00 16.04 -24.83
CA VAL A 136 -2.88 14.93 -25.81
C VAL A 136 -3.78 15.15 -27.02
N LYS A 137 -4.90 15.86 -26.85
CA LYS A 137 -5.86 16.14 -27.94
C LYS A 137 -5.39 17.24 -28.92
N ARG A 138 -4.28 17.94 -28.64
CA ARG A 138 -3.73 19.00 -29.52
C ARG A 138 -2.54 18.56 -30.37
N HIS A 139 -2.03 17.33 -30.17
CA HIS A 139 -0.88 16.79 -30.90
C HIS A 139 -1.21 15.56 -31.76
N LEU A 140 -2.51 15.28 -31.96
CA LEU A 140 -3.06 14.39 -32.99
C LEU A 140 -3.83 15.25 -33.98
#